data_AF-A0A9P6ZGE5-F1
#
_entry.id   AF-A0A9P6ZGE5-F1
#
_cell.length_a   1.000
_cell.length_b   1.000
_cell.length_c   1.000
_cell.angle_alpha   90.00
_cell.angle_beta   90.00
_cell.angle_gamma   90.00
#
_symmetry.space_group_name_H-M   'P 1'
#
loop_
_entity.id
_entity.type
_entity.pdbx_description
1 polymer ?
#
loop_
_entity_poly.entity_id
_entity_poly.type
_entity_poly.pdbx_seq_one_letter_code
_entity_poly.pdbx_strand_id
1 'polypeptide(L)'
;MYELNCIVLGDDPRHVFEIKIAPTDSVSALQKVIKDAKKPEFDHVAADILKLWKVDLPVDDALKNTLESLELNELESPSSVKKLQKVFSEIPEDEHLHIVIQGPLSASSEPLHLNCIVFGDDPTHIFPVSVAQTQTVGDLRKVIKEENKQQFDRVDAKSLKLWKVSDLIPVI
;
A
#
# COMPACT_ATOMS: atom_id res chain seq x y z
N MET A 1 20.41 -2.56 -22.91
CA MET A 1 19.05 -2.33 -22.35
C MET A 1 19.01 -3.07 -21.03
N TYR A 2 18.39 -2.54 -20.00
CA TYR A 2 18.13 -3.28 -18.77
C TYR A 2 16.79 -4.01 -18.90
N GLU A 3 16.75 -5.23 -18.37
CA GLU A 3 15.56 -6.03 -18.17
C GLU A 3 15.39 -6.11 -16.64
N LEU A 4 14.34 -5.47 -16.13
CA LEU A 4 14.15 -5.28 -14.69
C LEU A 4 12.88 -5.99 -14.26
N ASN A 5 13.02 -6.97 -13.37
CA ASN A 5 11.91 -7.56 -12.65
C ASN A 5 11.42 -6.63 -11.53
N CYS A 6 10.12 -6.39 -11.52
CA CYS A 6 9.45 -5.46 -10.62
C CYS A 6 8.28 -6.14 -9.89
N ILE A 7 7.97 -5.70 -8.67
CA ILE A 7 6.78 -6.13 -7.94
C ILE A 7 6.11 -4.95 -7.25
N VAL A 8 4.78 -4.99 -7.13
CA VAL A 8 4.05 -4.05 -6.29
C VAL A 8 4.09 -4.56 -4.85
N LEU A 9 4.38 -3.67 -3.90
CA LEU A 9 4.44 -3.99 -2.48
C LEU A 9 3.08 -4.55 -2.01
N GLY A 10 3.11 -5.72 -1.40
CA GLY A 10 1.91 -6.44 -0.92
C GLY A 10 1.21 -7.29 -1.98
N ASP A 11 1.73 -7.35 -3.21
CA ASP A 11 1.24 -8.22 -4.27
C ASP A 11 1.75 -9.67 -4.09
N ASP A 12 1.12 -10.63 -4.78
CA ASP A 12 1.58 -12.02 -4.78
C ASP A 12 2.96 -12.12 -5.47
N PRO A 13 3.95 -12.86 -4.92
CA PRO A 13 5.26 -13.03 -5.55
C PRO A 13 5.20 -13.59 -6.99
N ARG A 14 4.12 -14.28 -7.36
CA ARG A 14 3.90 -14.75 -8.74
C ARG A 14 3.53 -13.63 -9.71
N HIS A 15 3.25 -12.43 -9.22
CA HIS A 15 2.94 -11.24 -10.02
C HIS A 15 4.17 -10.37 -10.30
N VAL A 16 5.39 -10.87 -10.04
CA VAL A 16 6.60 -10.25 -10.56
C VAL A 16 6.48 -10.10 -12.08
N PHE A 17 6.82 -8.91 -12.58
CA PHE A 17 6.71 -8.58 -14.00
C PHE A 17 7.99 -7.91 -14.49
N GLU A 18 8.36 -8.23 -15.72
CA GLU A 18 9.54 -7.67 -16.38
C GLU A 18 9.20 -6.38 -17.12
N ILE A 19 10.12 -5.43 -17.12
CA ILE A 19 10.11 -4.26 -18.01
C ILE A 19 11.47 -4.08 -18.69
N LYS A 20 11.47 -3.42 -19.85
CA LYS A 20 12.69 -3.05 -20.57
C LYS A 20 12.89 -1.55 -20.56
N ILE A 21 14.09 -1.10 -20.20
CA ILE A 21 14.42 0.33 -20.09
C ILE A 21 15.90 0.60 -20.37
N ALA A 22 16.24 1.77 -20.91
CA ALA A 22 17.64 2.07 -21.19
C ALA A 22 18.41 2.46 -19.90
N PRO A 23 19.68 2.05 -19.74
CA PRO A 23 20.51 2.48 -18.60
C PRO A 23 20.66 4.01 -18.48
N THR A 24 20.57 4.70 -19.63
CA THR A 24 20.62 6.16 -19.74
C THR A 24 19.31 6.85 -19.42
N ASP A 25 18.22 6.11 -19.19
CA ASP A 25 16.94 6.69 -18.79
C ASP A 25 16.94 7.06 -17.31
N SER A 26 16.03 7.96 -16.93
CA SER A 26 15.88 8.41 -15.54
C SER A 26 14.93 7.52 -14.76
N VAL A 27 14.99 7.60 -13.44
CA VAL A 27 13.99 7.01 -12.54
C VAL A 27 12.57 7.52 -12.86
N SER A 28 12.40 8.77 -13.29
CA SER A 28 11.10 9.27 -13.76
C SER A 28 10.59 8.61 -15.05
N ALA A 29 11.48 8.15 -15.92
CA ALA A 29 11.09 7.36 -17.09
C ALA A 29 10.72 5.94 -16.66
N LEU A 30 11.46 5.35 -15.72
CA LEU A 30 11.15 4.07 -15.10
C LEU A 30 9.74 4.06 -14.48
N GLN A 31 9.38 5.10 -13.72
CA GLN A 31 8.02 5.27 -13.18
C GLN A 31 6.93 5.24 -14.27
N LYS A 32 7.16 5.87 -15.43
CA LYS A 32 6.21 5.87 -16.55
C LYS A 32 6.08 4.49 -17.19
N VAL A 33 7.20 3.80 -17.41
CA VAL A 33 7.22 2.44 -17.96
C VAL A 33 6.47 1.47 -17.03
N ILE A 34 6.70 1.56 -15.72
CA ILE A 34 5.99 0.77 -14.71
C ILE A 34 4.49 1.06 -14.75
N LYS A 35 4.09 2.35 -14.79
CA LYS A 35 2.69 2.74 -14.92
C LYS A 35 2.03 2.11 -16.16
N ASP A 36 2.71 2.16 -17.30
CA ASP A 36 2.19 1.59 -18.54
C ASP A 36 2.11 0.05 -18.51
N ALA A 37 3.07 -0.61 -17.84
CA ALA A 37 3.07 -2.07 -17.67
C ALA A 37 1.94 -2.56 -16.74
N LYS A 38 1.56 -1.76 -15.73
CA LYS A 38 0.50 -2.07 -14.76
C LYS A 38 -0.86 -1.51 -15.15
N LYS A 39 -1.16 -1.38 -16.45
CA LYS A 39 -2.52 -1.03 -16.88
C LYS A 39 -3.47 -2.22 -16.72
N PRO A 40 -4.74 -2.00 -16.32
CA PRO A 40 -5.35 -0.70 -16.01
C PRO A 40 -5.14 -0.23 -14.55
N GLU A 41 -4.52 -1.04 -13.70
CA GLU A 41 -4.30 -0.79 -12.27
C GLU A 41 -3.78 0.63 -11.96
N PHE A 42 -2.79 1.10 -12.71
CA PHE A 42 -2.16 2.41 -12.51
C PHE A 42 -2.62 3.52 -13.47
N ASP A 43 -3.71 3.34 -14.22
CA ASP A 43 -4.18 4.37 -15.17
C ASP A 43 -4.50 5.71 -14.50
N HIS A 44 -5.16 5.64 -13.34
CA HIS A 44 -5.59 6.78 -12.53
C HIS A 44 -4.50 7.36 -11.62
N VAL A 45 -3.31 6.75 -11.63
CA VAL A 45 -2.18 7.08 -10.76
C VAL A 45 -1.19 7.95 -11.54
N ALA A 46 -0.72 9.06 -10.99
CA ALA A 46 0.37 9.80 -11.61
C ALA A 46 1.67 8.97 -11.52
N ALA A 47 2.55 9.00 -12.52
CA ALA A 47 3.74 8.15 -12.48
C ALA A 47 4.72 8.57 -11.36
N ASP A 48 4.81 9.87 -11.09
CA ASP A 48 5.70 10.49 -10.11
C ASP A 48 5.34 10.19 -8.66
N ILE A 49 4.10 9.78 -8.38
CA ILE A 49 3.67 9.37 -7.02
C ILE A 49 4.04 7.91 -6.70
N LEU A 50 4.50 7.12 -7.68
CA LEU A 50 5.01 5.78 -7.44
C LEU A 50 6.37 5.88 -6.70
N LYS A 51 6.44 5.34 -5.48
CA LYS A 51 7.71 5.20 -4.77
C LYS A 51 8.39 3.90 -5.22
N LEU A 52 9.66 4.00 -5.54
CA LEU A 52 10.47 2.89 -6.02
C LEU A 52 11.60 2.63 -5.04
N TRP A 53 11.92 1.36 -4.78
CA TRP A 53 13.13 0.95 -4.07
C TRP A 53 13.92 0.00 -4.93
N LYS A 54 15.24 0.22 -4.99
CA LYS A 54 16.17 -0.71 -5.61
C LYS A 54 16.43 -1.84 -4.61
N VAL A 55 16.18 -3.07 -5.04
CA VAL A 55 16.49 -4.29 -4.30
C VAL A 55 17.34 -5.20 -5.17
N ASP A 56 17.78 -6.31 -4.59
CA ASP A 56 18.54 -7.35 -5.27
C ASP A 56 18.25 -8.67 -4.55
N LEU A 57 17.15 -9.32 -4.94
CA LEU A 57 16.61 -10.47 -4.24
C LEU A 57 16.32 -11.60 -5.25
N PRO A 58 16.76 -12.84 -5.03
CA PRO A 58 16.41 -13.93 -5.92
C PRO A 58 14.89 -14.16 -5.98
N VAL A 59 14.36 -14.40 -7.17
CA VAL A 59 12.95 -14.76 -7.36
C VAL A 59 12.79 -16.27 -7.18
N ASP A 60 12.76 -16.70 -5.92
CA ASP A 60 12.60 -18.09 -5.51
C ASP A 60 11.39 -18.28 -4.56
N ASP A 61 11.21 -19.49 -4.05
CA ASP A 61 10.13 -19.82 -3.10
C ASP A 61 10.22 -19.02 -1.78
N ALA A 62 11.38 -18.45 -1.45
CA ALA A 62 11.59 -17.66 -0.25
C ALA A 62 11.26 -16.17 -0.45
N LEU A 63 11.09 -15.70 -1.69
CA LEU A 63 10.83 -14.29 -2.01
C LEU A 63 9.68 -13.70 -1.18
N LYS A 64 8.61 -14.48 -0.97
CA LYS A 64 7.46 -14.04 -0.16
C LYS A 64 7.87 -13.60 1.24
N ASN A 65 8.58 -14.47 1.95
CA ASN A 65 8.99 -14.24 3.33
C ASN A 65 9.98 -13.08 3.40
N THR A 66 10.89 -12.99 2.42
CA THR A 66 11.84 -11.88 2.32
C THR A 66 11.12 -10.54 2.17
N LEU A 67 10.12 -10.46 1.28
CA LEU A 67 9.33 -9.24 1.07
C LEU A 67 8.52 -8.84 2.32
N GLU A 68 7.96 -9.80 3.05
CA GLU A 68 7.24 -9.55 4.31
C GLU A 68 8.15 -9.01 5.42
N SER A 69 9.42 -9.42 5.41
CA SER A 69 10.45 -8.94 6.36
C SER A 69 11.21 -7.69 5.90
N LEU A 70 10.93 -7.19 4.69
CA LEU A 70 11.73 -6.14 4.06
C LEU A 70 11.46 -4.77 4.70
N GLU A 71 12.46 -4.22 5.39
CA GLU A 71 12.37 -2.88 5.99
C GLU A 71 12.68 -1.78 4.97
N LEU A 72 11.68 -1.41 4.17
CA LEU A 72 11.81 -0.37 3.12
C LEU A 72 12.24 1.02 3.64
N ASN A 73 12.11 1.27 4.95
CA ASN A 73 12.51 2.52 5.57
C ASN A 73 14.04 2.68 5.65
N GLU A 74 14.78 1.57 5.64
CA GLU A 74 16.25 1.57 5.61
C GLU A 74 16.80 1.68 4.18
N LEU A 75 15.94 1.49 3.17
CA LEU A 75 16.30 1.60 1.76
C LEU A 75 16.07 3.03 1.25
N GLU A 76 17.10 3.60 0.62
CA GLU A 76 16.96 4.89 -0.04
C GLU A 76 16.20 4.75 -1.36
N SER A 77 15.07 5.47 -1.49
CA SER A 77 14.38 5.63 -2.76
C SER A 77 15.22 6.52 -3.70
N PRO A 78 15.53 6.07 -4.93
CA PRO A 78 16.38 6.84 -5.82
C PRO A 78 15.65 8.08 -6.34
N SER A 79 16.36 9.21 -6.39
CA SER A 79 15.82 10.47 -6.92
C SER A 79 15.35 10.33 -8.37
N SER A 80 14.18 10.91 -8.70
CA SER A 80 13.55 10.82 -10.02
C SER A 80 14.43 11.27 -11.19
N VAL A 81 15.38 12.18 -10.96
CA VAL A 81 16.30 12.69 -12.01
C VAL A 81 17.53 11.79 -12.22
N LYS A 82 17.80 10.87 -11.29
CA LYS A 82 18.97 9.99 -11.35
C LYS A 82 18.81 9.03 -12.54
N LYS A 83 19.91 8.82 -13.28
CA LYS A 83 19.95 7.85 -14.37
C LYS A 83 20.06 6.42 -13.81
N LEU A 84 19.45 5.43 -14.46
CA LEU A 84 19.42 4.06 -13.95
C LEU A 84 20.82 3.45 -13.82
N GLN A 85 21.74 3.73 -14.75
CA GLN A 85 23.14 3.31 -14.64
C GLN A 85 23.89 3.92 -13.43
N LYS A 86 23.33 4.92 -12.75
CA LYS A 86 23.85 5.44 -11.47
C LYS A 86 23.13 4.87 -10.25
N VAL A 87 21.96 4.26 -10.46
CA VAL A 87 21.18 3.57 -9.42
C VAL A 87 21.67 2.14 -9.27
N PHE A 88 21.89 1.46 -10.39
CA PHE A 88 22.48 0.14 -10.45
C PHE A 88 24.00 0.28 -10.64
N SER A 89 24.77 -0.02 -9.59
CA SER A 89 26.24 -0.02 -9.64
C SER A 89 26.79 -1.13 -10.55
N GLU A 90 26.01 -2.20 -10.68
CA GLU A 90 26.32 -3.39 -11.47
C GLU A 90 25.18 -3.67 -12.45
N ILE A 91 25.41 -4.59 -13.37
CA ILE A 91 24.35 -5.03 -14.28
C ILE A 91 23.33 -5.81 -13.43
N PRO A 92 22.03 -5.47 -13.51
CA PRO A 92 20.97 -6.22 -12.83
C PRO A 92 21.06 -7.71 -13.15
N GLU A 93 21.06 -8.58 -12.14
CA GLU A 93 21.17 -10.03 -12.31
C GLU A 93 19.88 -10.64 -12.88
N ASP A 94 20.01 -11.68 -13.69
CA ASP A 94 18.83 -12.39 -14.19
C ASP A 94 18.12 -13.13 -13.05
N GLU A 95 16.82 -13.38 -13.20
CA GLU A 95 15.98 -14.07 -12.18
C GLU A 95 15.96 -13.39 -10.79
N HIS A 96 16.46 -12.16 -10.66
CA HIS A 96 16.39 -11.36 -9.43
C HIS A 96 15.28 -10.32 -9.52
N LEU A 97 14.64 -10.03 -8.40
CA LEU A 97 13.79 -8.86 -8.21
C LEU A 97 14.68 -7.63 -8.07
N HIS A 98 14.38 -6.60 -8.84
CA HIS A 98 15.20 -5.39 -8.93
C HIS A 98 14.53 -4.16 -8.33
N ILE A 99 13.20 -4.06 -8.47
CA ILE A 99 12.43 -2.89 -8.05
C ILE A 99 11.19 -3.32 -7.26
N VAL A 100 11.06 -2.79 -6.05
CA VAL A 100 9.79 -2.81 -5.30
C VAL A 100 9.06 -1.50 -5.55
N ILE A 101 7.77 -1.57 -5.84
CA ILE A 101 6.93 -0.44 -6.19
C ILE A 101 5.88 -0.26 -5.10
N GLN A 102 5.85 0.90 -4.46
CA GLN A 102 4.69 1.32 -3.68
C GLN A 102 3.87 2.26 -4.54
N GLY A 103 2.65 1.79 -4.86
CA GLY A 103 1.60 2.63 -5.43
C GLY A 103 1.22 3.78 -4.49
N PRO A 104 0.37 4.71 -4.95
CA PRO A 104 -0.01 5.87 -4.16
C PRO A 104 -0.90 5.48 -2.99
N LEU A 105 -0.30 5.22 -1.80
CA LEU A 105 -1.00 4.81 -0.57
C LEU A 105 -2.28 4.04 -0.89
N SER A 106 -2.17 3.04 -1.76
CA SER A 106 -3.18 2.01 -1.85
C SER A 106 -3.03 1.31 -0.53
N ALA A 107 -3.96 1.65 0.37
CA ALA A 107 -4.54 0.73 1.32
C ALA A 107 -3.87 -0.63 1.21
N SER A 108 -3.19 -1.08 2.26
CA SER A 108 -3.07 -2.53 2.44
C SER A 108 -4.41 -3.16 2.01
N SER A 109 -4.40 -4.24 1.24
CA SER A 109 -5.66 -5.00 1.04
C SER A 109 -6.23 -5.43 2.39
N GLU A 110 -5.44 -5.34 3.46
CA GLU A 110 -5.92 -5.40 4.82
C GLU A 110 -6.82 -4.20 5.15
N PRO A 111 -8.06 -4.46 5.56
CA PRO A 111 -8.97 -3.41 6.01
C PRO A 111 -8.38 -2.66 7.21
N LEU A 112 -8.70 -1.38 7.33
CA LEU A 112 -8.53 -0.63 8.58
C LEU A 112 -9.38 -1.30 9.66
N HIS A 113 -8.71 -1.87 10.65
CA HIS A 113 -9.32 -2.37 11.88
C HIS A 113 -9.40 -1.23 12.90
N LEU A 114 -10.63 -0.82 13.21
CA LEU A 114 -10.93 0.28 14.14
C LEU A 114 -11.66 -0.28 15.35
N ASN A 115 -11.25 0.11 16.54
CA ASN A 115 -12.01 -0.13 17.77
C ASN A 115 -12.91 1.07 18.04
N CYS A 116 -14.22 0.85 18.03
CA CYS A 116 -15.24 1.87 18.17
C CYS A 116 -15.95 1.77 19.52
N ILE A 117 -16.37 2.90 20.07
CA ILE A 117 -17.22 2.97 21.26
C ILE A 117 -18.31 4.01 21.03
N VAL A 118 -19.50 3.74 21.57
CA VAL A 118 -20.60 4.72 21.55
C VAL A 118 -20.39 5.72 22.69
N PHE A 119 -20.42 7.02 22.37
CA PHE A 119 -20.22 8.05 23.38
C PHE A 119 -21.30 7.97 24.47
N GLY A 120 -20.86 7.89 25.73
CA GLY A 120 -21.74 7.72 26.89
C GLY A 120 -22.15 6.28 27.20
N ASP A 121 -21.64 5.31 26.45
CA ASP A 121 -21.76 3.88 26.75
C ASP A 121 -20.66 3.42 27.72
N ASP A 122 -20.78 2.19 28.21
CA ASP A 122 -19.78 1.56 29.05
C ASP A 122 -18.43 1.42 28.30
N PRO A 123 -17.30 1.80 28.90
CA PRO A 123 -15.97 1.67 28.30
C PRO A 123 -15.58 0.25 27.88
N THR A 124 -16.25 -0.77 28.42
CA THR A 124 -16.04 -2.18 28.07
C THR A 124 -16.81 -2.60 26.81
N HIS A 125 -17.78 -1.81 26.35
CA HIS A 125 -18.59 -2.08 25.14
C HIS A 125 -17.90 -1.63 23.84
N ILE A 126 -16.57 -1.70 23.79
CA ILE A 126 -15.81 -1.46 22.56
C ILE A 126 -16.11 -2.57 21.55
N PHE A 127 -16.37 -2.18 20.30
CA PHE A 127 -16.62 -3.13 19.21
C PHE A 127 -15.69 -2.87 18.02
N PRO A 128 -15.18 -3.93 17.37
CA PRO A 128 -14.31 -3.79 16.22
C PRO A 128 -15.11 -3.46 14.95
N VAL A 129 -14.52 -2.69 14.06
CA VAL A 129 -15.05 -2.36 12.73
C VAL A 129 -13.93 -2.50 11.72
N SER A 130 -14.21 -3.18 10.61
CA SER A 130 -13.26 -3.34 9.51
C SER A 130 -13.77 -2.61 8.28
N VAL A 131 -12.94 -1.74 7.70
CA VAL A 131 -13.31 -0.93 6.52
C VAL A 131 -12.12 -0.84 5.57
N ALA A 132 -12.32 -0.96 4.26
CA ALA A 132 -11.20 -0.80 3.32
C ALA A 132 -10.68 0.65 3.38
N GLN A 133 -9.36 0.87 3.28
CA GLN A 133 -8.83 2.24 3.40
C GLN A 133 -9.21 3.16 2.22
N THR A 134 -9.76 2.59 1.15
CA THR A 134 -10.34 3.32 0.02
C THR A 134 -11.77 3.80 0.26
N GLN A 135 -12.45 3.27 1.29
CA GLN A 135 -13.84 3.60 1.59
C GLN A 135 -13.97 4.93 2.34
N THR A 136 -15.11 5.59 2.17
CA THR A 136 -15.33 6.93 2.71
C THR A 136 -15.77 6.88 4.17
N VAL A 137 -15.73 8.04 4.85
CA VAL A 137 -16.36 8.21 6.17
C VAL A 137 -17.86 7.87 6.13
N GLY A 138 -18.54 8.08 5.00
CA GLY A 138 -19.94 7.69 4.82
C GLY A 138 -20.13 6.18 4.83
N ASP A 139 -19.19 5.44 4.25
CA ASP A 139 -19.20 3.97 4.27
C ASP A 139 -18.84 3.45 5.66
N LEU A 140 -17.86 4.06 6.34
CA LEU A 140 -17.55 3.75 7.74
C LEU A 140 -18.80 3.89 8.64
N ARG A 141 -19.61 4.94 8.47
CA ARG A 141 -20.88 5.09 9.21
C ARG A 141 -21.85 3.94 8.96
N LYS A 142 -21.94 3.43 7.73
CA LYS A 142 -22.80 2.29 7.40
C LYS A 142 -22.30 1.03 8.07
N VAL A 143 -20.99 0.76 8.02
CA VAL A 143 -20.40 -0.42 8.66
C VAL A 143 -20.57 -0.35 10.18
N ILE A 144 -20.33 0.80 10.82
CA ILE A 144 -20.59 0.99 12.27
C ILE A 144 -22.05 0.68 12.62
N LYS A 145 -23.01 1.17 11.83
CA LYS A 145 -24.43 0.88 12.05
C LYS A 145 -24.73 -0.61 11.89
N GLU A 146 -24.11 -1.26 10.91
CA GLU A 146 -24.30 -2.69 10.60
C GLU A 146 -23.76 -3.60 11.72
N GLU A 147 -22.57 -3.29 12.26
CA GLU A 147 -21.95 -4.05 13.36
C GLU A 147 -22.73 -3.90 14.67
N ASN A 148 -23.35 -2.74 14.90
CA ASN A 148 -24.11 -2.45 16.11
C ASN A 148 -25.58 -2.09 15.81
N LYS A 149 -26.22 -2.96 15.01
CA LYS A 149 -27.61 -2.77 14.55
C LYS A 149 -28.60 -2.56 15.68
N GLN A 150 -28.49 -3.30 16.77
CA GLN A 150 -29.48 -3.24 17.85
C GLN A 150 -29.51 -1.86 18.51
N GLN A 151 -28.33 -1.25 18.69
CA GLN A 151 -28.22 0.09 19.26
C GLN A 151 -28.57 1.20 18.25
N PHE A 152 -28.33 0.98 16.95
CA PHE A 152 -28.53 1.97 15.89
C PHE A 152 -29.73 1.75 14.96
N ASP A 153 -30.62 0.80 15.26
CA ASP A 153 -31.73 0.39 14.37
C ASP A 153 -32.55 1.59 13.87
N ARG A 154 -32.84 2.52 14.79
CA ARG A 154 -33.64 3.73 14.56
C ARG A 154 -32.85 4.96 14.09
N VAL A 155 -31.53 4.85 13.94
CA VAL A 155 -30.66 5.97 13.57
C VAL A 155 -30.21 5.82 12.13
N ASP A 156 -30.39 6.83 11.28
CA ASP A 156 -29.81 6.82 9.93
C ASP A 156 -28.28 6.90 10.05
N ALA A 157 -27.55 6.02 9.36
CA ALA A 157 -26.09 5.99 9.36
C ALA A 157 -25.48 7.38 9.09
N LYS A 158 -26.09 8.19 8.21
CA LYS A 158 -25.61 9.55 7.90
C LYS A 158 -25.67 10.49 9.10
N SER A 159 -26.49 10.19 10.10
CA SER A 159 -26.69 11.01 11.30
C SER A 159 -25.66 10.71 12.41
N LEU A 160 -24.92 9.60 12.31
CA LEU A 160 -23.88 9.24 13.29
C LEU A 160 -22.74 10.25 13.28
N LYS A 161 -22.44 10.90 14.41
CA LYS A 161 -21.27 11.77 14.52
C LYS A 161 -20.06 10.94 14.96
N LEU A 162 -19.04 10.91 14.11
CA LEU A 162 -17.80 10.19 14.38
C LEU A 162 -16.73 11.15 14.88
N TRP A 163 -16.00 10.74 15.91
CA TRP A 163 -14.89 11.48 16.48
C TRP A 163 -13.65 10.58 16.48
N LYS A 164 -12.53 11.10 15.99
CA LYS A 164 -11.24 10.42 16.13
C LYS A 164 -10.71 10.70 17.53
N VAL A 165 -10.38 9.65 18.28
CA VAL A 165 -9.71 9.76 19.58
C VAL A 165 -8.23 9.50 19.36
N SER A 166 -7.37 10.40 19.83
CA SER A 166 -5.92 10.35 19.56
C SER A 166 -5.12 9.63 20.64
N ASP A 167 -5.73 9.27 21.77
CA ASP A 167 -5.07 8.66 22.93
C ASP A 167 -5.92 7.54 23.53
N LEU A 168 -5.26 6.56 24.17
CA LEU A 168 -5.88 5.48 24.95
C LEU A 168 -6.96 6.07 25.86
N ILE A 169 -8.23 5.70 25.62
CA ILE A 169 -9.31 5.99 26.57
C ILE A 169 -8.91 5.31 27.88
N PRO A 170 -8.68 6.04 28.98
CA PRO A 170 -8.42 5.43 30.26
C PRO A 170 -9.65 4.59 30.61
N VAL A 171 -9.45 3.29 30.78
CA VAL A 171 -10.44 2.44 31.44
C VAL A 171 -10.49 2.93 32.89
N ILE A 172 -11.56 3.65 33.25
CA ILE A 172 -11.83 4.08 34.63
C ILE A 172 -12.62 2.97 35.32
#